data_AF-A0A938KMP5-F1
#
_entry.id   AF-A0A938KMP5-F1
#
_cell.length_a   1.000
_cell.length_b   1.000
_cell.length_c   1.000
_cell.angle_alpha   90.00
_cell.angle_beta   90.00
_cell.angle_gamma   90.00
#
_symmetry.space_group_name_H-M   'P 1'
#
loop_
_entity.id
_entity.type
_entity.pdbx_description
1 polymer ?
#
loop_
_entity_poly.entity_id
_entity_poly.type
_entity_poly.pdbx_seq_one_letter_code
_entity_poly.pdbx_strand_id
1 'polypeptide(L)'
;MKAAVAAHAAARSAGDPAAVAAARAAGHAVATAHAADHCMGSLLYAMKALQVSGMPVDDEYDLQISRLPDSLRDAVVSGIALRMKGLGIRSVRRA
;
A
#
# COMPACT_ATOMS: atom_id res chain seq x y z
N MET A 1 9.96 12.19 -10.96
CA MET A 1 8.55 12.03 -10.54
C MET A 1 7.53 11.82 -11.67
N LYS A 2 7.89 11.76 -12.98
CA LYS A 2 6.90 11.60 -14.08
C LYS A 2 6.03 10.34 -13.94
N ALA A 3 6.63 9.19 -13.59
CA ALA A 3 5.89 7.94 -13.43
C ALA A 3 4.90 7.95 -12.25
N ALA A 4 5.23 8.61 -11.13
CA ALA A 4 4.29 8.78 -10.01
C ALA A 4 3.08 9.64 -10.42
N VAL A 5 3.31 10.70 -11.20
CA VAL A 5 2.24 11.54 -11.74
C VAL A 5 1.37 10.75 -12.73
N ALA A 6 1.98 9.96 -13.61
CA ALA A 6 1.25 9.10 -14.55
C ALA A 6 0.39 8.05 -13.82
N ALA A 7 0.91 7.44 -12.76
CA ALA A 7 0.16 6.51 -11.92
C ALA A 7 -1.04 7.20 -11.23
N HIS A 8 -0.87 8.44 -10.78
CA HIS A 8 -1.96 9.22 -10.21
C HIS A 8 -3.03 9.58 -11.24
N ALA A 9 -2.62 9.91 -12.48
CA ALA A 9 -3.55 10.13 -13.59
C ALA A 9 -4.34 8.85 -13.91
N ALA A 10 -3.66 7.69 -14.01
CA ALA A 10 -4.30 6.40 -14.22
C ALA A 10 -5.32 6.09 -13.10
N ALA A 11 -4.97 6.35 -11.84
CA ALA A 11 -5.88 6.17 -10.71
C ALA A 11 -7.13 7.07 -10.79
N ARG A 12 -7.03 8.26 -11.36
CA ARG A 12 -8.17 9.18 -11.55
C ARG A 12 -9.08 8.77 -12.71
N SER A 13 -8.50 8.15 -13.74
CA SER A 13 -9.22 7.71 -14.93
C SER A 13 -9.83 6.32 -14.80
N ALA A 14 -9.41 5.54 -13.80
CA ALA A 14 -9.95 4.20 -13.55
C ALA A 14 -11.34 4.25 -12.91
N GLY A 15 -12.28 3.46 -13.45
CA GLY A 15 -13.64 3.31 -12.92
C GLY A 15 -13.82 2.18 -11.90
N ASP A 16 -12.81 1.30 -11.77
CA ASP A 16 -12.81 0.19 -10.83
C ASP A 16 -12.01 0.55 -9.56
N PRO A 17 -12.59 0.43 -8.34
CA PRO A 17 -11.89 0.71 -7.10
C PRO A 17 -10.60 -0.09 -6.89
N ALA A 18 -10.51 -1.33 -7.38
CA ALA A 18 -9.29 -2.12 -7.27
C ALA A 18 -8.18 -1.52 -8.14
N ALA A 19 -8.49 -1.22 -9.41
CA ALA A 19 -7.58 -0.55 -10.33
C ALA A 19 -7.12 0.83 -9.79
N VAL A 20 -8.02 1.61 -9.20
CA VAL A 20 -7.67 2.90 -8.56
C VAL A 20 -6.61 2.69 -7.46
N ALA A 21 -6.84 1.73 -6.57
CA ALA A 21 -5.93 1.45 -5.47
C ALA A 21 -4.58 0.89 -5.98
N ALA A 22 -4.59 -0.03 -6.95
CA ALA A 22 -3.38 -0.58 -7.55
C ALA A 22 -2.52 0.51 -8.22
N ALA A 23 -3.13 1.43 -8.97
CA ALA A 23 -2.43 2.55 -9.58
C ALA A 23 -1.82 3.48 -8.52
N ARG A 24 -2.52 3.74 -7.41
CA ARG A 24 -1.96 4.51 -6.28
C ARG A 24 -0.78 3.79 -5.62
N ALA A 25 -0.85 2.47 -5.46
CA ALA A 25 0.25 1.67 -4.92
C ALA A 25 1.53 1.81 -5.75
N ALA A 26 1.40 1.72 -7.08
CA ALA A 26 2.51 1.94 -8.01
C ALA A 26 3.07 3.38 -7.92
N GLY A 27 2.19 4.38 -7.82
CA GLY A 27 2.60 5.77 -7.63
C GLY A 27 3.44 5.99 -6.37
N HIS A 28 3.04 5.39 -5.25
CA HIS A 28 3.79 5.44 -3.99
C HIS A 28 5.14 4.72 -4.06
N ALA A 29 5.20 3.56 -4.73
CA ALA A 29 6.46 2.84 -4.93
C ALA A 29 7.50 3.73 -5.64
N VAL A 30 7.10 4.37 -6.74
CA VAL A 30 7.98 5.31 -7.47
C VAL A 30 8.30 6.56 -6.65
N ALA A 31 7.33 7.09 -5.92
CA ALA A 31 7.51 8.29 -5.10
C ALA A 31 8.46 8.07 -3.91
N THR A 32 8.70 6.82 -3.51
CA THR A 32 9.66 6.48 -2.45
C THR A 32 11.08 6.98 -2.78
N ALA A 33 11.45 6.97 -4.07
CA ALA A 33 12.73 7.52 -4.52
C ALA A 33 12.85 9.05 -4.34
N HIS A 34 11.72 9.76 -4.20
CA HIS A 34 11.70 11.20 -3.93
C HIS A 34 11.66 11.51 -2.43
N ALA A 35 10.83 10.77 -1.67
CA ALA A 35 10.72 10.93 -0.23
C ALA A 35 10.40 9.59 0.44
N ALA A 36 11.19 9.25 1.46
CA ALA A 36 11.04 8.00 2.20
C ALA A 36 9.63 7.82 2.80
N ASP A 37 8.96 8.90 3.18
CA ASP A 37 7.59 8.88 3.73
C ASP A 37 6.55 8.24 2.80
N HIS A 38 6.84 8.14 1.51
CA HIS A 38 5.95 7.46 0.56
C HIS A 38 6.05 5.93 0.57
N CYS A 39 7.06 5.34 1.23
CA CYS A 39 7.34 3.90 1.19
C CYS A 39 6.15 3.06 1.65
N MET A 40 5.53 3.43 2.78
CA MET A 40 4.40 2.69 3.35
C MET A 40 3.16 2.75 2.45
N GLY A 41 3.02 3.81 1.65
CA GLY A 41 1.88 3.99 0.77
C GLY A 41 1.78 2.90 -0.29
N SER A 42 2.89 2.30 -0.71
CA SER A 42 2.88 1.22 -1.69
C SER A 42 2.13 0.00 -1.15
N LEU A 43 2.53 -0.50 0.03
CA LEU A 43 1.88 -1.63 0.68
C LEU A 43 0.43 -1.30 1.08
N LEU A 44 0.19 -0.12 1.66
CA LEU A 44 -1.15 0.29 2.07
C LEU A 44 -2.16 0.26 0.92
N TYR A 45 -1.79 0.79 -0.25
CA TYR A 45 -2.69 0.79 -1.40
C TYR A 45 -2.75 -0.57 -2.12
N ALA A 46 -1.69 -1.39 -2.05
CA ALA A 46 -1.74 -2.77 -2.52
C ALA A 46 -2.76 -3.60 -1.70
N MET A 47 -2.69 -3.53 -0.37
CA MET A 47 -3.67 -4.16 0.53
C MET A 47 -5.09 -3.64 0.26
N LYS A 48 -5.25 -2.33 0.02
CA LYS A 48 -6.55 -1.76 -0.33
C LYS A 48 -7.09 -2.36 -1.63
N ALA A 49 -6.26 -2.53 -2.65
CA ALA A 49 -6.64 -3.13 -3.93
C ALA A 49 -7.09 -4.59 -3.75
N LEU A 50 -6.33 -5.37 -2.99
CA LEU A 50 -6.67 -6.77 -2.68
C LEU A 50 -8.01 -6.86 -1.94
N GLN A 51 -8.21 -6.05 -0.91
CA GLN A 51 -9.45 -6.06 -0.14
C GLN A 51 -10.68 -5.76 -0.99
N VAL A 52 -10.64 -4.71 -1.81
CA VAL A 52 -11.80 -4.35 -2.64
C VAL A 52 -12.02 -5.37 -3.78
N SER A 53 -11.00 -6.14 -4.13
CA SER A 53 -11.08 -7.27 -5.06
C SER A 53 -11.55 -8.57 -4.39
N GLY A 54 -11.78 -8.59 -3.07
CA GLY A 54 -12.11 -9.80 -2.32
C GLY A 54 -10.96 -10.80 -2.21
N MET A 55 -9.71 -10.36 -2.39
CA MET A 55 -8.51 -11.19 -2.31
C MET A 55 -7.90 -11.17 -0.89
N PRO A 56 -7.11 -12.19 -0.52
CA PRO A 56 -6.42 -12.22 0.77
C PRO A 56 -5.47 -11.03 0.94
N VAL A 57 -5.71 -10.23 1.98
CA VAL A 57 -4.88 -9.05 2.32
C VAL A 57 -3.66 -9.44 3.14
N ASP A 58 -3.83 -10.41 4.05
CA ASP A 58 -2.80 -10.78 5.03
C ASP A 58 -1.59 -11.43 4.36
N ASP A 59 -1.77 -12.16 3.25
CA ASP A 59 -0.68 -12.80 2.52
C ASP A 59 0.32 -11.78 1.96
N GLU A 60 -0.18 -10.67 1.41
CA GLU A 60 0.66 -9.59 0.90
C GLU A 60 1.35 -8.83 2.05
N TYR A 61 0.63 -8.61 3.16
CA TYR A 61 1.23 -8.01 4.35
C TYR A 61 2.38 -8.87 4.88
N ASP A 62 2.14 -10.16 5.13
CA ASP A 62 3.13 -11.09 5.66
C ASP A 62 4.36 -11.17 4.73
N LEU A 63 4.14 -11.23 3.40
CA LEU A 63 5.21 -11.23 2.40
C LEU A 63 6.07 -9.96 2.45
N GLN A 64 5.47 -8.78 2.55
CA GLN A 64 6.24 -7.54 2.58
C GLN A 64 6.97 -7.35 3.91
N ILE A 65 6.32 -7.69 5.02
CA ILE A 65 6.95 -7.63 6.34
C ILE A 65 8.11 -8.63 6.45
N SER A 66 7.99 -9.83 5.88
CA SER A 66 9.09 -10.83 5.92
C SER A 66 10.34 -10.37 5.17
N ARG A 67 10.24 -9.40 4.25
CA ARG A 67 11.36 -8.84 3.49
C ARG A 67 12.07 -7.68 4.20
N LEU A 68 11.51 -7.17 5.29
CA LEU A 68 12.12 -6.08 6.04
C LEU A 68 13.31 -6.59 6.87
N PRO A 69 14.40 -5.81 6.95
CA PRO A 69 15.42 -6.00 7.99
C PRO A 69 14.79 -5.92 9.38
N ASP A 70 15.25 -6.75 10.31
CA ASP A 70 14.67 -6.83 11.66
C ASP A 70 14.70 -5.49 12.39
N SER A 71 15.75 -4.68 12.19
CA SER A 71 15.89 -3.35 12.78
C SER A 71 14.81 -2.35 12.34
N LEU A 72 14.12 -2.60 11.22
CA LEU A 72 13.08 -1.72 10.70
C LEU A 72 11.66 -2.27 10.92
N ARG A 73 11.53 -3.54 11.31
CA ARG A 73 10.26 -4.26 11.37
C ARG A 73 9.25 -3.53 12.27
N ASP A 74 9.62 -3.23 13.51
CA ASP A 74 8.71 -2.63 14.48
C ASP A 74 8.24 -1.23 14.08
N ALA A 75 9.17 -0.39 13.61
CA ALA A 75 8.87 0.97 13.16
C ALA A 75 7.91 0.97 11.95
N VAL A 76 8.16 0.08 10.98
CA VAL A 76 7.33 -0.04 9.78
C VAL A 76 5.96 -0.63 10.10
N VAL A 77 5.90 -1.70 10.89
CA VAL A 77 4.64 -2.34 11.31
C VAL A 77 3.75 -1.34 12.07
N SER A 78 4.31 -0.61 13.03
CA SER A 78 3.60 0.43 13.76
C SER A 78 3.09 1.55 12.84
N GLY A 79 3.95 2.03 11.92
CA GLY A 79 3.60 3.06 10.96
C GLY A 79 2.48 2.65 9.99
N ILE A 80 2.48 1.39 9.55
CA ILE A 80 1.42 0.80 8.71
C ILE A 80 0.11 0.73 9.51
N ALA A 81 0.13 0.15 10.72
CA ALA A 81 -1.06 -0.01 11.55
C ALA A 81 -1.81 1.32 11.80
N LEU A 82 -1.07 2.41 12.06
CA LEU A 82 -1.64 3.75 12.24
C LEU A 82 -2.38 4.26 10.98
N ARG A 83 -1.85 3.98 9.79
CA ARG A 83 -2.37 4.50 8.52
C ARG A 83 -3.47 3.62 7.92
N MET A 84 -3.44 2.31 8.18
CA MET A 84 -4.45 1.36 7.70
C MET A 84 -5.87 1.75 8.14
N LYS A 85 -6.03 2.21 9.39
CA LYS A 85 -7.31 2.65 9.94
C LYS A 85 -7.95 3.76 9.08
N GLY A 86 -7.15 4.74 8.66
CA GLY A 86 -7.61 5.85 7.81
C GLY A 86 -8.02 5.43 6.40
N LEU A 87 -7.50 4.30 5.91
CA LEU A 87 -7.81 3.77 4.57
C LEU A 87 -8.94 2.73 4.59
N GLY A 88 -9.49 2.42 5.77
CA GLY A 88 -10.55 1.42 5.92
C GLY A 88 -10.11 0.02 5.45
N ILE A 89 -8.82 -0.29 5.58
CA ILE A 89 -8.28 -1.62 5.31
C ILE A 89 -8.58 -2.50 6.52
N ARG A 90 -9.26 -3.62 6.29
CA ARG A 90 -9.69 -4.60 7.29
C ARG A 90 -8.81 -5.83 7.14
N SER A 91 -8.24 -6.23 8.27
CA SER A 91 -7.25 -7.29 8.47
C SER A 91 -5.77 -6.92 8.35
N VAL A 92 -5.02 -7.57 9.25
CA VAL A 92 -3.56 -7.78 9.42
C VAL A 92 -3.38 -8.96 10.41
N ARG A 93 -4.38 -9.16 11.28
CA ARG A 93 -5.07 -10.39 11.70
C ARG A 93 -5.88 -10.04 12.94
N ARG A 94 -7.19 -9.81 12.78
CA ARG A 94 -8.17 -9.89 13.88
C ARG A 94 -9.16 -10.99 13.51
N ALA A 95 -9.12 -12.09 14.25
CA ALA A 95 -10.33 -12.78 14.69
C ALA A 95 -10.60 -12.29 16.12
#